data_AF-A0AA96SBG0-F1
#
_entry.id   AF-A0AA96SBG0-F1
#
_cell.length_a   1.000
_cell.length_b   1.000
_cell.length_c   1.000
_cell.angle_alpha   90.00
_cell.angle_beta   90.00
_cell.angle_gamma   90.00
#
_symmetry.space_group_name_H-M   'P 1'
#
loop_
_entity.id
_entity.type
_entity.pdbx_description
1 polymer ?
#
loop_
_entity_poly.entity_id
_entity_poly.type
_entity_poly.pdbx_seq_one_letter_code
_entity_poly.pdbx_strand_id
1 'polypeptide(L)'
;MRSSVDIILDITNQAYHEALNILATHHTPKDLLKYIKDVGVETELFLRESIYHNRNNRDNFKLLIDNLSRFNVSTTSIISLNELRREYNKAKHDPTTTIQSLDVIKIIKNTYNALKEIKDLNLGSNMKTQSYSRVVWIAGWDHFNSGDTEIQIMIPYDGNKFPPHIDFFNIHWEGWDKLIERFKVNNTLLMGKEYFPDNVYNMLQNTGDFIGAGIYNGDYRELILEISKYVDSSIEEELIPDLQRKNAPIAIFYAIIYSTCDVISEGRFVHDIEVLKETILSIATYKYAILGESLYTNEWIPIMAEILMNLKEEHRNHLEGPIFLSSDKFESMRKESYITKKSPNIQITNDGKLLVLLV
;
A
#
# COMPACT_ATOMS: atom_id res chain seq x y z
N MET A 1 2.23 0.03 16.49
CA MET A 1 2.03 1.34 15.82
C MET A 1 3.35 1.73 15.19
N ARG A 2 3.42 1.80 13.86
CA ARG A 2 4.65 2.14 13.11
C ARG A 2 4.80 3.66 13.03
N SER A 3 5.98 4.18 13.31
CA SER A 3 6.30 5.59 13.13
C SER A 3 6.52 5.92 11.66
N SER A 4 6.48 7.20 11.27
CA SER A 4 6.80 7.61 9.90
C SER A 4 8.20 7.18 9.46
N VAL A 5 9.16 7.08 10.41
CA VAL A 5 10.49 6.55 10.12
C VAL A 5 10.50 5.02 9.90
N ASP A 6 9.62 4.27 10.56
CA ASP A 6 9.47 2.82 10.31
C ASP A 6 8.92 2.56 8.90
N ILE A 7 7.96 3.37 8.44
CA ILE A 7 7.36 3.22 7.12
C ILE A 7 8.41 3.43 6.01
N ILE A 8 9.22 4.49 6.09
CA ILE A 8 10.25 4.74 5.07
C ILE A 8 11.38 3.69 5.12
N LEU A 9 11.68 3.13 6.30
CA LEU A 9 12.62 2.02 6.42
C LEU A 9 12.10 0.76 5.72
N ASP A 10 10.83 0.43 5.89
CA ASP A 10 10.20 -0.71 5.22
C ASP A 10 10.19 -0.51 3.69
N ILE A 11 9.79 0.67 3.21
CA ILE A 11 9.82 1.03 1.77
C ILE A 11 11.22 0.85 1.19
N THR A 12 12.23 1.41 1.87
CA THR A 12 13.62 1.36 1.39
C THR A 12 14.16 -0.06 1.41
N ASN A 13 13.78 -0.86 2.41
CA ASN A 13 14.18 -2.26 2.51
C ASN A 13 13.48 -3.12 1.43
N GLN A 14 12.20 -2.89 1.17
CA GLN A 14 11.48 -3.56 0.10
C GLN A 14 12.10 -3.21 -1.27
N ALA A 15 12.35 -1.93 -1.55
CA ALA A 15 13.01 -1.49 -2.77
C ALA A 15 14.40 -2.12 -2.94
N TYR A 16 15.16 -2.31 -1.85
CA TYR A 16 16.44 -3.02 -1.87
C TYR A 16 16.29 -4.48 -2.30
N HIS A 17 15.33 -5.20 -1.72
CA HIS A 17 15.10 -6.61 -2.05
C HIS A 17 14.56 -6.80 -3.47
N GLU A 18 13.63 -5.95 -3.90
CA GLU A 18 13.11 -6.00 -5.26
C GLU A 18 14.21 -5.68 -6.29
N ALA A 19 15.05 -4.68 -6.04
CA ALA A 19 16.18 -4.38 -6.91
C ALA A 19 17.22 -5.52 -6.98
N LEU A 20 17.44 -6.25 -5.88
CA LEU A 20 18.27 -7.47 -5.89
C LEU A 20 17.64 -8.59 -6.72
N ASN A 21 16.33 -8.76 -6.64
CA ASN A 21 15.62 -9.77 -7.41
C ASN A 21 15.67 -9.47 -8.91
N ILE A 22 15.45 -8.21 -9.31
CA ILE A 22 15.54 -7.79 -10.71
C ILE A 22 16.96 -7.93 -11.28
N LEU A 23 18.00 -7.74 -10.45
CA LEU A 23 19.39 -7.97 -10.86
C LEU A 23 19.67 -9.43 -11.26
N ALA A 24 18.93 -10.39 -10.70
CA ALA A 24 19.07 -11.81 -11.01
C ALA A 24 18.36 -12.20 -12.32
N THR A 25 17.60 -11.28 -12.93
CA THR A 25 16.82 -11.51 -14.15
C THR A 25 17.25 -10.59 -15.29
N HIS A 26 16.67 -10.79 -16.48
CA HIS A 26 16.82 -9.85 -17.60
C HIS A 26 16.17 -8.52 -17.21
N HIS A 27 16.96 -7.45 -17.19
CA HIS A 27 16.51 -6.12 -16.81
C HIS A 27 17.21 -5.04 -17.63
N THR A 28 16.60 -3.86 -17.69
CA THR A 28 17.20 -2.66 -18.22
C THR A 28 17.66 -1.75 -17.07
N PRO A 29 18.64 -0.86 -17.30
CA PRO A 29 19.00 0.16 -16.31
C PRO A 29 17.82 1.07 -15.89
N LYS A 30 16.77 1.19 -16.71
CA LYS A 30 15.56 1.96 -16.38
C LYS A 30 14.70 1.28 -15.32
N ASP A 31 14.61 -0.04 -15.35
CA ASP A 31 13.81 -0.81 -14.38
C ASP A 31 14.34 -0.61 -12.96
N LEU A 32 15.67 -0.54 -12.81
CA LEU A 32 16.32 -0.26 -11.53
C LEU A 32 16.27 1.22 -11.12
N LEU A 33 16.24 2.14 -12.10
CA LEU A 33 16.14 3.57 -11.84
C LEU A 33 14.81 3.95 -11.17
N LYS A 34 13.74 3.17 -11.40
CA LYS A 34 12.45 3.32 -10.72
C LYS A 34 12.61 3.29 -9.20
N TYR A 35 13.39 2.37 -8.65
CA TYR A 35 13.60 2.29 -7.20
C TYR A 35 14.31 3.51 -6.61
N ILE A 36 15.23 4.12 -7.36
CA ILE A 36 15.87 5.38 -6.95
C ILE A 36 14.85 6.52 -6.92
N LYS A 37 13.91 6.54 -7.89
CA LYS A 37 12.83 7.52 -7.90
C LYS A 37 11.91 7.35 -6.71
N ASP A 38 11.45 6.13 -6.48
CA ASP A 38 10.49 5.79 -5.41
C ASP A 38 11.09 6.11 -4.04
N VAL A 39 12.28 5.60 -3.74
CA VAL A 39 12.99 5.88 -2.48
C VAL A 39 13.31 7.37 -2.33
N GLY A 40 13.68 8.05 -3.42
CA GLY A 40 13.97 9.49 -3.44
C GLY A 40 12.77 10.34 -3.04
N VAL A 41 11.61 10.10 -3.66
CA VAL A 41 10.35 10.80 -3.36
C VAL A 41 9.95 10.57 -1.90
N GLU A 42 9.93 9.32 -1.46
CA GLU A 42 9.48 8.95 -0.13
C GLU A 42 10.39 9.52 0.97
N THR A 43 11.71 9.53 0.72
CA THR A 43 12.69 10.15 1.63
C THR A 43 12.49 11.66 1.72
N GLU A 44 12.29 12.35 0.59
CA GLU A 44 12.04 13.79 0.60
C GLU A 44 10.78 14.15 1.41
N LEU A 45 9.70 13.42 1.18
CA LEU A 45 8.43 13.59 1.90
C LEU A 45 8.59 13.32 3.39
N PHE A 46 9.23 12.21 3.76
CA PHE A 46 9.51 11.87 5.15
C PHE A 46 10.25 13.00 5.88
N LEU A 47 11.34 13.53 5.29
CA LEU A 47 12.10 14.63 5.89
C LEU A 47 11.22 15.87 6.07
N ARG A 48 10.52 16.28 5.00
CA ARG A 48 9.68 17.48 4.99
C ARG A 48 8.60 17.43 6.06
N GLU A 49 7.90 16.31 6.15
CA GLU A 49 6.67 16.20 6.93
C GLU A 49 6.90 15.69 8.34
N SER A 50 7.83 14.76 8.50
CA SER A 50 8.01 14.01 9.74
C SER A 50 9.20 14.49 10.55
N ILE A 51 10.20 15.14 9.94
CA ILE A 51 11.32 15.75 10.68
C ILE A 51 11.08 17.24 10.90
N TYR A 52 10.81 17.96 9.82
CA TYR A 52 10.73 19.43 9.86
C TYR A 52 9.30 19.97 10.05
N HIS A 53 8.27 19.11 9.98
CA HIS A 53 6.86 19.50 10.11
C HIS A 53 6.49 20.70 9.24
N ASN A 54 7.06 20.76 8.05
CA ASN A 54 7.29 22.02 7.36
C ASN A 54 5.96 22.67 6.96
N ARG A 55 5.55 23.71 7.69
CA ARG A 55 4.37 24.55 7.39
C ARG A 55 4.60 25.49 6.20
N ASN A 56 5.83 25.56 5.68
CA ASN A 56 6.23 26.39 4.55
C ASN A 56 6.85 25.57 3.41
N ASN A 57 6.28 25.70 2.22
CA ASN A 57 6.52 24.86 1.05
C ASN A 57 7.80 25.18 0.25
N ARG A 58 8.80 25.85 0.86
CA ARG A 58 9.95 26.44 0.13
C ARG A 58 11.29 25.71 0.28
N ASP A 59 11.42 24.80 1.25
CA ASP A 59 12.66 24.03 1.39
C ASP A 59 12.76 22.95 0.30
N ASN A 60 13.91 22.88 -0.36
CA ASN A 60 14.20 21.85 -1.36
C ASN A 60 14.90 20.64 -0.72
N PHE A 61 14.89 19.49 -1.40
CA PHE A 61 15.42 18.23 -0.87
C PHE A 61 16.87 18.35 -0.32
N LYS A 62 17.72 19.14 -0.99
CA LYS A 62 19.09 19.38 -0.52
C LYS A 62 19.10 20.06 0.85
N LEU A 63 18.33 21.14 1.01
CA LEU A 63 18.23 21.85 2.29
C LEU A 63 17.67 20.97 3.41
N LEU A 64 16.68 20.12 3.10
CA LEU A 64 16.13 19.17 4.07
C LEU A 64 17.20 18.19 4.58
N ILE A 65 18.05 17.66 3.69
CA ILE A 65 19.14 16.74 4.04
C ILE A 65 20.25 17.47 4.80
N ASP A 66 20.73 18.61 4.30
CA ASP A 66 21.88 19.32 4.89
C ASP A 66 21.56 19.81 6.32
N ASN A 67 20.30 20.17 6.59
CA ASN A 67 19.84 20.58 7.92
C ASN A 67 19.78 19.42 8.94
N LEU A 68 19.91 18.15 8.53
CA LEU A 68 19.92 17.01 9.46
C LEU A 68 21.12 17.04 10.40
N SER A 69 22.19 17.74 10.01
CA SER A 69 23.34 18.03 10.86
C SER A 69 22.95 18.68 12.20
N ARG A 70 21.86 19.47 12.22
CA ARG A 70 21.33 20.10 13.43
C ARG A 70 20.75 19.11 14.44
N PHE A 71 20.41 17.90 13.99
CA PHE A 71 19.91 16.81 14.83
C PHE A 71 20.98 15.75 15.11
N ASN A 72 22.26 16.07 14.91
CA ASN A 72 23.39 15.17 15.12
C ASN A 72 23.41 13.93 14.20
N VAL A 73 22.72 13.97 13.05
CA VAL A 73 22.89 12.93 12.01
C VAL A 73 24.31 13.02 11.45
N SER A 74 24.97 11.87 11.31
CA SER A 74 26.35 11.78 10.87
C SER A 74 26.56 12.34 9.47
N THR A 75 27.75 12.90 9.23
CA THR A 75 28.16 13.38 7.91
C THR A 75 28.08 12.27 6.86
N THR A 76 28.37 11.02 7.23
CA THR A 76 28.29 9.85 6.35
C THR A 76 26.85 9.62 5.86
N SER A 77 25.87 9.71 6.76
CA SER A 77 24.45 9.58 6.43
C SER A 77 23.95 10.75 5.60
N ILE A 78 24.39 11.98 5.90
CA ILE A 78 24.10 13.16 5.09
C ILE A 78 24.67 13.02 3.66
N ILE A 79 25.88 12.48 3.51
CA ILE A 79 26.48 12.21 2.19
C ILE A 79 25.67 11.15 1.43
N SER A 80 25.28 10.06 2.11
CA SER A 80 24.48 8.97 1.54
C SER A 80 23.12 9.46 1.04
N LEU A 81 22.42 10.29 1.82
CA LEU A 81 21.16 10.90 1.41
C LEU A 81 21.34 11.90 0.25
N ASN A 82 22.46 12.63 0.23
CA ASN A 82 22.80 13.50 -0.90
C ASN A 82 23.16 12.72 -2.18
N GLU A 83 23.69 11.49 -2.07
CA GLU A 83 23.87 10.57 -3.21
C GLU A 83 22.51 10.19 -3.80
N LEU A 84 21.57 9.71 -2.97
CA LEU A 84 20.19 9.45 -3.39
C LEU A 84 19.58 10.66 -4.10
N ARG A 85 19.64 11.84 -3.47
CA ARG A 85 19.10 13.08 -4.03
C ARG A 85 19.66 13.41 -5.42
N ARG A 86 20.98 13.19 -5.62
CA ARG A 86 21.61 13.47 -6.93
C ARG A 86 21.05 12.57 -8.01
N GLU A 87 20.98 11.27 -7.76
CA GLU A 87 20.49 10.31 -8.75
C GLU A 87 18.97 10.43 -8.96
N TYR A 88 18.21 10.66 -7.89
CA TYR A 88 16.78 11.02 -7.97
C TYR A 88 16.54 12.23 -8.88
N ASN A 89 17.28 13.33 -8.67
CA ASN A 89 17.11 14.54 -9.49
C ASN A 89 17.49 14.33 -10.96
N LYS A 90 18.54 13.54 -11.24
CA LYS A 90 18.89 13.19 -12.63
C LYS A 90 17.77 12.36 -13.27
N ALA A 91 17.31 11.33 -12.57
CA ALA A 91 16.22 10.46 -13.02
C ALA A 91 14.91 11.22 -13.29
N LYS A 92 14.67 12.31 -12.55
CA LYS A 92 13.49 13.17 -12.69
C LYS A 92 13.55 14.10 -13.91
N HIS A 93 14.72 14.61 -14.26
CA HIS A 93 14.87 15.70 -15.24
C HIS A 93 15.47 15.26 -16.58
N ASP A 94 16.09 14.09 -16.64
CA ASP A 94 16.75 13.58 -17.85
C ASP A 94 16.29 12.15 -18.19
N PRO A 95 15.43 11.98 -19.20
CA PRO A 95 14.94 10.68 -19.67
C PRO A 95 16.04 9.73 -20.21
N THR A 96 17.24 10.26 -20.46
CA THR A 96 18.40 9.51 -20.97
C THR A 96 19.39 9.12 -19.86
N THR A 97 19.13 9.53 -18.62
CA THR A 97 19.96 9.16 -17.48
C THR A 97 20.03 7.64 -17.34
N THR A 98 21.25 7.13 -17.26
CA THR A 98 21.54 5.74 -16.96
C THR A 98 22.42 5.67 -15.73
N ILE A 99 22.13 4.71 -14.87
CA ILE A 99 22.89 4.41 -13.66
C ILE A 99 23.30 2.94 -13.71
N GLN A 100 24.50 2.62 -13.23
CA GLN A 100 24.93 1.23 -13.16
C GLN A 100 24.10 0.48 -12.13
N SER A 101 23.69 -0.75 -12.46
CA SER A 101 22.80 -1.54 -11.62
C SER A 101 23.34 -1.77 -10.19
N LEU A 102 24.66 -1.94 -10.05
CA LEU A 102 25.31 -2.08 -8.74
C LEU A 102 25.31 -0.78 -7.91
N ASP A 103 25.35 0.38 -8.58
CA ASP A 103 25.29 1.67 -7.89
C ASP A 103 23.90 1.92 -7.32
N VAL A 104 22.83 1.45 -7.99
CA VAL A 104 21.45 1.52 -7.47
C VAL A 104 21.35 0.81 -6.12
N ILE A 105 21.78 -0.46 -6.05
CA ILE A 105 21.74 -1.26 -4.83
C ILE A 105 22.53 -0.59 -3.71
N LYS A 106 23.73 -0.07 -4.04
CA LYS A 106 24.58 0.61 -3.08
C LYS A 106 23.90 1.87 -2.52
N ILE A 107 23.29 2.68 -3.37
CA ILE A 107 22.60 3.91 -2.97
C ILE A 107 21.39 3.60 -2.07
N ILE A 108 20.56 2.62 -2.45
CA ILE A 108 19.39 2.23 -1.65
C ILE A 108 19.83 1.70 -0.28
N LYS A 109 20.85 0.83 -0.24
CA LYS A 109 21.39 0.30 1.01
C LYS A 109 21.98 1.39 1.92
N ASN A 110 22.73 2.32 1.34
CA ASN A 110 23.30 3.45 2.09
C ASN A 110 22.21 4.39 2.61
N THR A 111 21.14 4.59 1.83
CA THR A 111 19.95 5.33 2.25
C THR A 111 19.27 4.65 3.42
N TYR A 112 19.05 3.34 3.36
CA TYR A 112 18.47 2.56 4.46
C TYR A 112 19.28 2.74 5.76
N ASN A 113 20.61 2.64 5.69
CA ASN A 113 21.47 2.83 6.84
C ASN A 113 21.36 4.27 7.42
N ALA A 114 21.27 5.28 6.55
CA ALA A 114 21.07 6.67 6.97
C ALA A 114 19.71 6.87 7.66
N LEU A 115 18.64 6.30 7.12
CA LEU A 115 17.31 6.32 7.72
C LEU A 115 17.26 5.58 9.06
N LYS A 116 18.03 4.50 9.19
CA LYS A 116 18.16 3.75 10.44
C LYS A 116 18.84 4.61 11.52
N GLU A 117 19.89 5.35 11.17
CA GLU A 117 20.51 6.31 12.08
C GLU A 117 19.52 7.41 12.50
N ILE A 118 18.73 7.94 11.56
CA ILE A 118 17.67 8.92 11.86
C ILE A 118 16.66 8.34 12.87
N LYS A 119 16.26 7.07 12.70
CA LYS A 119 15.41 6.36 13.66
C LYS A 119 16.07 6.21 15.03
N ASP A 120 17.34 5.84 15.08
CA ASP A 120 18.09 5.67 16.34
C ASP A 120 18.22 7.00 17.11
N LEU A 121 18.17 8.13 16.40
CA LEU A 121 18.11 9.48 16.96
C LEU A 121 16.69 9.92 17.38
N ASN A 122 15.68 9.03 17.29
CA ASN A 122 14.26 9.31 17.56
C ASN A 122 13.69 10.47 16.72
N LEU A 123 14.19 10.65 15.51
CA LEU A 123 13.70 11.64 14.57
C LEU A 123 12.62 11.00 13.68
N GLY A 124 11.51 11.71 13.45
CA GLY A 124 10.43 11.19 12.61
C GLY A 124 9.59 10.12 13.30
N SER A 125 9.72 10.01 14.62
CA SER A 125 8.88 9.18 15.49
C SER A 125 7.44 9.69 15.60
N ASN A 126 7.13 10.80 14.92
CA ASN A 126 5.79 11.36 14.86
C ASN A 126 4.82 10.31 14.32
N MET A 127 3.80 10.03 15.12
CA MET A 127 2.71 9.17 14.72
C MET A 127 1.86 9.94 13.71
N LYS A 128 2.16 9.83 12.42
CA LYS A 128 1.18 10.15 11.40
C LYS A 128 0.30 8.93 11.22
N THR A 129 -0.98 9.05 11.58
CA THR A 129 -2.07 8.39 10.88
C THR A 129 -3.39 8.95 11.37
N GLN A 130 -4.18 9.52 10.46
CA GLN A 130 -5.60 9.17 10.49
C GLN A 130 -5.63 7.65 10.30
N SER A 131 -5.84 6.89 11.37
CA SER A 131 -6.11 5.46 11.26
C SER A 131 -7.59 5.30 10.99
N TYR A 132 -7.93 4.70 9.86
CA TYR A 132 -9.27 4.22 9.62
C TYR A 132 -9.31 2.79 10.16
N SER A 133 -9.77 2.62 11.40
CA SER A 133 -10.05 1.28 11.94
C SER A 133 -11.19 0.68 11.13
N ARG A 134 -10.97 -0.50 10.57
CA ARG A 134 -11.95 -1.23 9.78
C ARG A 134 -12.16 -2.60 10.37
N VAL A 135 -13.41 -3.04 10.31
CA VAL A 135 -13.78 -4.41 10.63
C VAL A 135 -13.88 -5.18 9.32
N VAL A 136 -13.02 -6.18 9.17
CA VAL A 136 -13.06 -7.14 8.05
C VAL A 136 -13.10 -8.55 8.59
N TRP A 137 -13.64 -9.47 7.81
CA TRP A 137 -13.58 -10.89 8.08
C TRP A 137 -12.38 -11.49 7.36
N ILE A 138 -11.69 -12.41 8.02
CA ILE A 138 -10.65 -13.22 7.41
C ILE A 138 -11.05 -14.69 7.52
N ALA A 139 -10.80 -15.47 6.47
CA ALA A 139 -11.01 -16.91 6.47
C ALA A 139 -9.87 -17.59 5.71
N GLY A 140 -9.48 -18.78 6.19
CA GLY A 140 -8.41 -19.59 5.62
C GLY A 140 -8.92 -20.93 5.10
N TRP A 141 -8.32 -21.39 4.00
CA TRP A 141 -8.51 -22.73 3.44
C TRP A 141 -7.14 -23.33 3.08
N ASP A 142 -6.88 -24.55 3.54
CA ASP A 142 -5.61 -25.22 3.24
C ASP A 142 -5.71 -26.02 1.94
N HIS A 143 -4.79 -25.77 1.02
CA HIS A 143 -4.69 -26.55 -0.20
C HIS A 143 -3.60 -27.62 -0.04
N PHE A 144 -3.99 -28.79 0.50
CA PHE A 144 -3.06 -29.89 0.80
C PHE A 144 -2.18 -30.34 -0.38
N ASN A 145 -2.64 -30.17 -1.62
CA ASN A 145 -1.89 -30.58 -2.81
C ASN A 145 -0.77 -29.61 -3.19
N SER A 146 -0.88 -28.33 -2.84
CA SER A 146 0.06 -27.27 -3.17
C SER A 146 0.83 -26.74 -1.95
N GLY A 147 0.41 -27.10 -0.74
CA GLY A 147 1.12 -26.76 0.50
C GLY A 147 0.96 -25.29 0.92
N ASP A 148 -0.06 -24.61 0.38
CA ASP A 148 -0.43 -23.24 0.71
C ASP A 148 -1.75 -23.16 1.47
N THR A 149 -1.94 -22.01 2.11
CA THR A 149 -3.22 -21.59 2.67
C THR A 149 -3.72 -20.41 1.87
N GLU A 150 -4.92 -20.52 1.30
CA GLU A 150 -5.66 -19.39 0.75
C GLU A 150 -6.32 -18.62 1.89
N ILE A 151 -6.00 -17.34 2.00
CA ILE A 151 -6.66 -16.40 2.89
C ILE A 151 -7.56 -15.50 2.06
N GLN A 152 -8.85 -15.44 2.37
CA GLN A 152 -9.74 -14.41 1.85
C GLN A 152 -10.02 -13.35 2.90
N ILE A 153 -10.05 -12.09 2.45
CA ILE A 153 -10.44 -10.94 3.25
C ILE A 153 -11.79 -10.45 2.73
N MET A 154 -12.77 -10.38 3.61
CA MET A 154 -14.17 -10.15 3.28
C MET A 154 -14.77 -8.99 4.07
N ILE A 155 -15.79 -8.35 3.50
CA ILE A 155 -16.57 -7.36 4.21
C ILE A 155 -17.66 -8.07 5.03
N PRO A 156 -17.88 -7.66 6.30
CA PRO A 156 -18.96 -8.20 7.11
C PRO A 156 -20.32 -8.09 6.40
N TYR A 157 -21.02 -9.22 6.30
CA TYR A 157 -22.23 -9.37 5.52
C TYR A 157 -23.21 -10.30 6.24
N ASP A 158 -24.46 -9.86 6.43
CA ASP A 158 -25.49 -10.60 7.16
C ASP A 158 -26.51 -11.30 6.24
N GLY A 159 -26.29 -11.28 4.93
CA GLY A 159 -27.20 -11.91 3.97
C GLY A 159 -26.95 -13.39 3.74
N ASN A 160 -27.70 -13.96 2.79
CA ASN A 160 -27.76 -15.41 2.52
C ASN A 160 -26.81 -15.88 1.41
N LYS A 161 -25.86 -15.04 1.01
CA LYS A 161 -24.88 -15.32 -0.04
C LYS A 161 -23.47 -15.36 0.54
N PHE A 162 -22.52 -15.88 -0.23
CA PHE A 162 -21.12 -15.84 0.15
C PHE A 162 -20.69 -14.39 0.40
N PRO A 163 -19.97 -14.09 1.50
CA PRO A 163 -19.57 -12.73 1.80
C PRO A 163 -18.74 -12.11 0.66
N PRO A 164 -18.93 -10.83 0.34
CA PRO A 164 -18.12 -10.17 -0.66
C PRO A 164 -16.67 -10.10 -0.19
N HIS A 165 -15.76 -10.69 -0.97
CA HIS A 165 -14.32 -10.59 -0.73
C HIS A 165 -13.77 -9.31 -1.36
N ILE A 166 -12.78 -8.73 -0.70
CA ILE A 166 -12.06 -7.54 -1.15
C ILE A 166 -10.59 -7.82 -1.47
N ASP A 167 -10.08 -8.95 -1.01
CA ASP A 167 -8.71 -9.36 -1.29
C ASP A 167 -8.56 -10.86 -1.00
N PHE A 168 -7.48 -11.44 -1.52
CA PHE A 168 -7.05 -12.77 -1.13
C PHE A 168 -5.54 -12.92 -1.29
N PHE A 169 -4.97 -13.89 -0.58
CA PHE A 169 -3.56 -14.24 -0.62
C PHE A 169 -3.39 -15.74 -0.54
N ASN A 170 -2.44 -16.28 -1.30
CA ASN A 170 -1.94 -17.63 -1.10
C ASN A 170 -0.63 -17.50 -0.32
N ILE A 171 -0.60 -18.06 0.89
CA ILE A 171 0.55 -18.00 1.78
C ILE A 171 1.08 -19.40 2.06
N HIS A 172 2.34 -19.49 2.47
CA HIS A 172 2.86 -20.74 3.02
C HIS A 172 2.05 -21.11 4.29
N TRP A 173 1.69 -22.39 4.44
CA TRP A 173 0.79 -22.87 5.49
C TRP A 173 1.16 -22.42 6.92
N GLU A 174 2.45 -22.42 7.27
CA GLU A 174 2.93 -21.92 8.57
C GLU A 174 2.60 -20.45 8.85
N GLY A 175 2.32 -19.66 7.81
CA GLY A 175 2.01 -18.24 7.93
C GLY A 175 0.66 -17.99 8.59
N TRP A 176 -0.30 -18.92 8.47
CA TRP A 176 -1.64 -18.77 9.05
C TRP A 176 -1.61 -18.65 10.57
N ASP A 177 -0.95 -19.59 11.23
CA ASP A 177 -0.82 -19.59 12.69
C ASP A 177 -0.02 -18.37 13.18
N LYS A 178 1.05 -18.01 12.46
CA LYS A 178 1.89 -16.83 12.78
C LYS A 178 1.09 -15.53 12.65
N LEU A 179 0.23 -15.41 11.63
CA LEU A 179 -0.68 -14.27 11.44
C LEU A 179 -1.68 -14.16 12.60
N ILE A 180 -2.27 -15.29 13.01
CA ILE A 180 -3.21 -15.34 14.15
C ILE A 180 -2.50 -14.88 15.43
N GLU A 181 -1.34 -15.47 15.74
CA GLU A 181 -0.56 -15.11 16.92
C GLU A 181 -0.19 -13.62 16.96
N ARG A 182 0.23 -13.08 15.80
CA ARG A 182 0.61 -11.67 15.67
C ARG A 182 -0.50 -10.71 16.08
N PHE A 183 -1.74 -10.97 15.67
CA PHE A 183 -2.87 -10.06 15.92
C PHE A 183 -3.70 -10.43 17.15
N LYS A 184 -3.53 -11.63 17.70
CA LYS A 184 -4.20 -12.05 18.94
C LYS A 184 -3.72 -11.24 20.15
N VAL A 185 -2.44 -10.87 20.22
CA VAL A 185 -1.83 -10.16 21.36
C VAL A 185 -2.52 -8.81 21.66
N ASN A 186 -3.07 -8.15 20.64
CA ASN A 186 -3.69 -6.83 20.77
C ASN A 186 -5.22 -6.86 20.70
N ASN A 187 -5.85 -8.05 20.70
CA ASN A 187 -7.28 -8.22 20.41
C ASN A 187 -7.73 -7.60 19.07
N THR A 188 -6.80 -7.44 18.12
CA THR A 188 -7.10 -6.91 16.78
C THR A 188 -7.58 -8.01 15.84
N LEU A 189 -7.38 -9.27 16.19
CA LEU A 189 -7.96 -10.43 15.50
C LEU A 189 -8.63 -11.36 16.51
N LEU A 190 -9.91 -11.64 16.28
CA LEU A 190 -10.73 -12.55 17.09
C LEU A 190 -11.17 -13.73 16.21
N MET A 191 -10.54 -14.89 16.43
CA MET A 191 -10.86 -16.12 15.71
C MET A 191 -12.02 -16.84 16.40
N GLY A 192 -12.92 -17.43 15.61
CA GLY A 192 -14.00 -18.26 16.15
C GLY A 192 -15.36 -17.98 15.50
N LYS A 193 -16.22 -18.99 15.53
CA LYS A 193 -17.56 -18.93 14.94
C LYS A 193 -18.49 -17.93 15.64
N GLU A 194 -18.23 -17.65 16.91
CA GLU A 194 -19.02 -16.76 17.76
C GLU A 194 -19.04 -15.31 17.27
N TYR A 195 -18.13 -14.94 16.37
CA TYR A 195 -18.05 -13.60 15.80
C TYR A 195 -18.84 -13.46 14.49
N PHE A 196 -19.44 -14.54 13.98
CA PHE A 196 -20.11 -14.56 12.69
C PHE A 196 -21.60 -14.91 12.85
N PRO A 197 -22.47 -14.44 11.95
CA PRO A 197 -23.79 -15.03 11.78
C PRO A 197 -23.68 -16.53 11.46
N ASP A 198 -24.53 -17.36 12.08
CA ASP A 198 -24.48 -18.82 11.93
C ASP A 198 -24.54 -19.26 10.46
N ASN A 199 -25.41 -18.64 9.67
CA ASN A 199 -25.55 -18.93 8.23
C ASN A 199 -24.26 -18.65 7.45
N VAL A 200 -23.54 -17.58 7.78
CA VAL A 200 -22.27 -17.21 7.15
C VAL A 200 -21.18 -18.19 7.54
N TYR A 201 -20.99 -18.44 8.83
CA TYR A 201 -19.91 -19.33 9.27
C TYR A 201 -20.08 -20.74 8.73
N ASN A 202 -21.32 -21.25 8.74
CA ASN A 202 -21.63 -22.54 8.13
C ASN A 202 -21.33 -22.57 6.63
N MET A 203 -21.50 -21.45 5.91
CA MET A 203 -21.15 -21.37 4.50
C MET A 203 -19.64 -21.46 4.27
N LEU A 204 -18.86 -20.73 5.07
CA LEU A 204 -17.40 -20.76 5.01
C LEU A 204 -16.88 -22.16 5.35
N GLN A 205 -17.38 -22.75 6.44
CA GLN A 205 -16.97 -24.05 6.94
C GLN A 205 -17.28 -25.19 5.96
N ASN A 206 -18.37 -25.10 5.20
CA ASN A 206 -18.75 -26.12 4.22
C ASN A 206 -18.07 -25.93 2.85
N THR A 207 -17.16 -24.96 2.72
CA THR A 207 -16.42 -24.70 1.48
C THR A 207 -15.00 -25.24 1.63
N GLY A 208 -14.61 -26.18 0.78
CA GLY A 208 -13.23 -26.68 0.70
C GLY A 208 -12.64 -27.19 2.02
N ASP A 209 -11.33 -27.05 2.14
CA ASP A 209 -10.54 -27.44 3.30
C ASP A 209 -10.42 -26.27 4.29
N PHE A 210 -11.56 -25.80 4.80
CA PHE A 210 -11.63 -24.67 5.71
C PHE A 210 -10.89 -24.92 7.03
N ILE A 211 -9.99 -24.01 7.40
CA ILE A 211 -9.17 -24.12 8.61
C ILE A 211 -9.57 -23.13 9.71
N GLY A 212 -10.31 -22.08 9.38
CA GLY A 212 -10.80 -21.14 10.37
C GLY A 212 -11.17 -19.77 9.81
N ALA A 213 -11.91 -19.00 10.61
CA ALA A 213 -12.26 -17.63 10.30
C ALA A 213 -12.25 -16.77 11.56
N GLY A 214 -12.03 -15.46 11.36
CA GLY A 214 -12.00 -14.48 12.42
C GLY A 214 -12.35 -13.08 11.95
N ILE A 215 -12.57 -12.19 12.92
CA ILE A 215 -12.79 -10.77 12.69
C ILE A 215 -11.51 -10.01 13.00
N TYR A 216 -11.01 -9.30 12.00
CA TYR A 216 -9.96 -8.31 12.17
C TYR A 216 -10.57 -6.93 12.39
N ASN A 217 -10.14 -6.23 13.43
CA ASN A 217 -10.47 -4.84 13.70
C ASN A 217 -9.18 -4.02 13.84
N GLY A 218 -8.86 -3.23 12.82
CA GLY A 218 -7.63 -2.45 12.80
C GLY A 218 -7.40 -1.73 11.47
N ASP A 219 -6.15 -1.31 11.25
CA ASP A 219 -5.75 -0.70 9.99
C ASP A 219 -5.60 -1.79 8.91
N TYR A 220 -6.40 -1.70 7.85
CA TYR A 220 -6.35 -2.66 6.74
C TYR A 220 -4.94 -2.81 6.15
N ARG A 221 -4.13 -1.74 6.11
CA ARG A 221 -2.74 -1.80 5.65
C ARG A 221 -1.88 -2.71 6.51
N GLU A 222 -2.08 -2.68 7.82
CA GLU A 222 -1.31 -3.53 8.74
C GLU A 222 -1.63 -5.00 8.51
N LEU A 223 -2.91 -5.33 8.31
CA LEU A 223 -3.33 -6.69 7.95
C LEU A 223 -2.67 -7.16 6.64
N ILE A 224 -2.79 -6.36 5.58
CA ILE A 224 -2.26 -6.71 4.26
C ILE A 224 -0.74 -6.88 4.28
N LEU A 225 -0.01 -5.95 4.90
CA LEU A 225 1.44 -6.02 4.99
C LEU A 225 1.94 -7.15 5.90
N GLU A 226 1.13 -7.61 6.84
CA GLU A 226 1.48 -8.77 7.64
C GLU A 226 1.26 -10.07 6.86
N ILE A 227 0.12 -10.21 6.18
CA ILE A 227 -0.16 -11.37 5.32
C ILE A 227 0.90 -11.49 4.22
N SER A 228 1.27 -10.38 3.58
CA SER A 228 2.20 -10.37 2.45
C SER A 228 3.59 -10.91 2.79
N LYS A 229 4.00 -10.93 4.06
CA LYS A 229 5.29 -11.51 4.48
C LYS A 229 5.34 -13.04 4.35
N TYR A 230 4.17 -13.67 4.30
CA TYR A 230 4.02 -15.12 4.22
C TYR A 230 3.63 -15.60 2.82
N VAL A 231 3.41 -14.68 1.88
CA VAL A 231 3.20 -15.01 0.47
C VAL A 231 4.48 -15.63 -0.06
N ASP A 232 4.37 -16.85 -0.57
CA ASP A 232 5.47 -17.52 -1.22
C ASP A 232 5.43 -17.19 -2.72
N SER A 233 6.39 -16.39 -3.19
CA SER A 233 6.46 -15.99 -4.59
C SER A 233 6.59 -17.19 -5.55
N SER A 234 7.18 -18.30 -5.10
CA SER A 234 7.29 -19.51 -5.94
C SER A 234 5.95 -20.18 -6.12
N ILE A 235 5.13 -20.26 -5.07
CA ILE A 235 3.76 -20.77 -5.15
C ILE A 235 2.90 -19.83 -6.00
N GLU A 236 2.95 -18.53 -5.72
CA GLU A 236 2.16 -17.52 -6.45
C GLU A 236 2.45 -17.55 -7.96
N GLU A 237 3.69 -17.79 -8.37
CA GLU A 237 4.05 -17.91 -9.80
C GLU A 237 3.59 -19.22 -10.44
N GLU A 238 3.50 -20.32 -9.67
CA GLU A 238 3.04 -21.63 -10.12
C GLU A 238 1.51 -21.75 -10.19
N LEU A 239 0.78 -20.88 -9.50
CA LEU A 239 -0.68 -20.80 -9.60
C LEU A 239 -1.12 -20.51 -11.04
N ILE A 240 -2.23 -21.12 -11.43
CA ILE A 240 -2.90 -20.75 -12.68
C ILE A 240 -3.26 -19.26 -12.64
N PRO A 241 -3.23 -18.53 -13.79
CA PRO A 241 -3.36 -17.08 -13.79
C PRO A 241 -4.56 -16.53 -13.01
N ASP A 242 -5.71 -17.20 -13.05
CA ASP A 242 -6.95 -16.75 -12.38
C ASP A 242 -6.88 -16.85 -10.85
N LEU A 243 -5.93 -17.60 -10.29
CA LEU A 243 -5.68 -17.72 -8.85
C LEU A 243 -4.56 -16.81 -8.36
N GLN A 244 -3.87 -16.10 -9.27
CA GLN A 244 -2.84 -15.14 -8.89
C GLN A 244 -3.50 -13.82 -8.47
N ARG A 245 -3.13 -13.29 -7.32
CA ARG A 245 -3.67 -12.03 -6.80
C ARG A 245 -3.44 -10.87 -7.77
N LYS A 246 -2.29 -10.86 -8.48
CA LYS A 246 -1.99 -9.83 -9.49
C LYS A 246 -3.00 -9.78 -10.65
N ASN A 247 -3.68 -10.90 -10.92
CA ASN A 247 -4.70 -11.03 -11.95
C ASN A 247 -6.13 -10.97 -11.38
N ALA A 248 -6.28 -10.69 -10.09
CA ALA A 248 -7.59 -10.55 -9.46
C ALA A 248 -8.08 -9.10 -9.57
N PRO A 249 -9.07 -8.79 -10.43
CA PRO A 249 -9.50 -7.41 -10.66
C PRO A 249 -9.98 -6.74 -9.38
N ILE A 250 -10.67 -7.49 -8.52
CA ILE A 250 -11.24 -6.99 -7.27
C ILE A 250 -10.13 -6.59 -6.27
N ALA A 251 -9.14 -7.47 -6.05
CA ALA A 251 -8.02 -7.19 -5.14
C ALA A 251 -7.22 -5.96 -5.59
N ILE A 252 -6.88 -5.90 -6.89
CA ILE A 252 -6.14 -4.77 -7.45
C ILE A 252 -6.96 -3.49 -7.38
N PHE A 253 -8.25 -3.55 -7.70
CA PHE A 253 -9.14 -2.39 -7.62
C PHE A 253 -9.19 -1.81 -6.20
N TYR A 254 -9.43 -2.63 -5.19
CA TYR A 254 -9.50 -2.13 -3.82
C TYR A 254 -8.17 -1.57 -3.36
N ALA A 255 -7.06 -2.26 -3.60
CA ALA A 255 -5.73 -1.76 -3.25
C ALA A 255 -5.44 -0.38 -3.89
N ILE A 256 -5.83 -0.16 -5.16
CA ILE A 256 -5.68 1.14 -5.84
C ILE A 256 -6.60 2.21 -5.22
N ILE A 257 -7.84 1.85 -4.89
CA ILE A 257 -8.80 2.78 -4.27
C ILE A 257 -8.33 3.24 -2.89
N TYR A 258 -7.85 2.32 -2.08
CA TYR A 258 -7.24 2.65 -0.79
C TYR A 258 -6.01 3.54 -0.96
N SER A 259 -5.13 3.20 -1.90
CA SER A 259 -3.95 4.00 -2.23
C SER A 259 -4.30 5.42 -2.67
N THR A 260 -5.39 5.58 -3.42
CA THR A 260 -5.90 6.89 -3.86
C THR A 260 -6.31 7.76 -2.66
N CYS A 261 -6.95 7.17 -1.64
CA CYS A 261 -7.30 7.89 -0.42
C CYS A 261 -6.05 8.27 0.39
N ASP A 262 -5.05 7.38 0.42
CA ASP A 262 -3.76 7.63 1.06
C ASP A 262 -2.97 8.75 0.37
N VAL A 263 -3.03 8.88 -0.96
CA VAL A 263 -2.42 10.02 -1.67
C VAL A 263 -2.91 11.36 -1.12
N ILE A 264 -4.23 11.50 -0.94
CA ILE A 264 -4.82 12.74 -0.43
C ILE A 264 -4.56 12.92 1.07
N SER A 265 -4.88 11.90 1.87
CA SER A 265 -4.78 11.99 3.34
C SER A 265 -3.35 12.18 3.84
N GLU A 266 -2.36 11.73 3.07
CA GLU A 266 -0.94 11.92 3.40
C GLU A 266 -0.33 13.17 2.78
N GLY A 267 -1.10 13.97 2.04
CA GLY A 267 -0.63 15.21 1.41
C GLY A 267 0.29 15.00 0.21
N ARG A 268 0.21 13.83 -0.43
CA ARG A 268 1.07 13.41 -1.54
C ARG A 268 0.51 13.75 -2.92
N PHE A 269 -0.58 14.51 -2.97
CA PHE A 269 -1.17 14.97 -4.23
C PHE A 269 -0.23 15.90 -4.99
N VAL A 270 -0.08 15.67 -6.29
CA VAL A 270 0.73 16.49 -7.20
C VAL A 270 -0.09 16.84 -8.44
N HIS A 271 0.13 18.04 -8.99
CA HIS A 271 -0.58 18.54 -10.18
C HIS A 271 0.02 18.04 -11.51
N ASP A 272 0.92 17.05 -11.45
CA ASP A 272 1.47 16.37 -12.61
C ASP A 272 0.84 14.96 -12.67
N ILE A 273 0.10 14.69 -13.75
CA ILE A 273 -0.67 13.46 -13.89
C ILE A 273 0.23 12.21 -13.91
N GLU A 274 1.41 12.28 -14.51
CA GLU A 274 2.31 11.12 -14.59
C GLU A 274 2.95 10.85 -13.23
N VAL A 275 3.39 11.91 -12.53
CA VAL A 275 3.92 11.78 -11.16
C VAL A 275 2.82 11.31 -10.20
N LEU A 276 1.57 11.72 -10.40
CA LEU A 276 0.43 11.28 -9.59
C LEU A 276 0.14 9.78 -9.80
N LYS A 277 0.17 9.29 -11.04
CA LYS A 277 0.06 7.86 -11.35
C LYS A 277 1.17 7.05 -10.67
N GLU A 278 2.43 7.51 -10.78
CA GLU A 278 3.57 6.90 -10.10
C GLU A 278 3.38 6.88 -8.57
N THR A 279 2.87 7.97 -8.00
CA THR A 279 2.60 8.07 -6.56
C THR A 279 1.53 7.09 -6.10
N ILE A 280 0.41 6.97 -6.83
CA ILE A 280 -0.64 5.99 -6.54
C ILE A 280 -0.08 4.57 -6.61
N LEU A 281 0.69 4.25 -7.66
CA LEU A 281 1.31 2.94 -7.83
C LEU A 281 2.26 2.62 -6.68
N SER A 282 3.12 3.57 -6.30
CA SER A 282 4.07 3.42 -5.20
C SER A 282 3.32 3.07 -3.90
N ILE A 283 2.29 3.83 -3.54
CA ILE A 283 1.49 3.55 -2.34
C ILE A 283 0.84 2.17 -2.43
N ALA A 284 0.29 1.80 -3.58
CA ALA A 284 -0.35 0.50 -3.78
C ALA A 284 0.61 -0.67 -3.60
N THR A 285 1.83 -0.54 -4.14
CA THR A 285 2.90 -1.53 -3.98
C THR A 285 3.34 -1.64 -2.52
N TYR A 286 3.64 -0.51 -1.87
CA TYR A 286 4.29 -0.50 -0.55
C TYR A 286 3.34 -0.61 0.64
N LYS A 287 2.06 -0.27 0.50
CA LYS A 287 1.08 -0.31 1.60
C LYS A 287 -0.02 -1.34 1.42
N TYR A 288 -0.20 -1.82 0.20
CA TYR A 288 -1.25 -2.80 -0.16
C TYR A 288 -0.70 -4.01 -0.91
N ALA A 289 0.63 -4.17 -0.89
CA ALA A 289 1.37 -5.34 -1.37
C ALA A 289 1.05 -5.72 -2.84
N ILE A 290 0.71 -4.76 -3.70
CA ILE A 290 0.53 -5.06 -5.13
C ILE A 290 1.88 -5.40 -5.74
N LEU A 291 1.96 -6.56 -6.42
CA LEU A 291 3.14 -6.98 -7.16
C LEU A 291 3.16 -6.30 -8.54
N GLY A 292 3.81 -5.14 -8.61
CA GLY A 292 4.24 -4.50 -9.87
C GLY A 292 3.14 -4.22 -10.90
N GLU A 293 3.51 -4.32 -12.18
CA GLU A 293 2.59 -4.08 -13.30
C GLU A 293 1.62 -5.26 -13.48
N SER A 294 0.34 -4.99 -13.28
CA SER A 294 -0.75 -5.86 -13.74
C SER A 294 -1.59 -5.17 -14.81
N LEU A 295 -2.36 -5.95 -15.57
CA LEU A 295 -3.34 -5.40 -16.51
C LEU A 295 -4.25 -4.38 -15.82
N TYR A 296 -4.67 -4.68 -14.60
CA TYR A 296 -5.60 -3.87 -13.82
C TYR A 296 -4.93 -2.64 -13.18
N THR A 297 -3.65 -2.67 -12.84
CA THR A 297 -2.95 -1.43 -12.42
C THR A 297 -2.84 -0.46 -13.58
N ASN A 298 -2.57 -0.96 -14.79
CA ASN A 298 -2.49 -0.15 -16.00
C ASN A 298 -3.86 0.43 -16.40
N GLU A 299 -4.95 -0.25 -16.05
CA GLU A 299 -6.32 0.23 -16.27
C GLU A 299 -6.76 1.26 -15.21
N TRP A 300 -6.68 0.89 -13.93
CA TRP A 300 -7.33 1.66 -12.86
C TRP A 300 -6.52 2.86 -12.37
N ILE A 301 -5.19 2.81 -12.37
CA ILE A 301 -4.36 3.93 -11.89
C ILE A 301 -4.58 5.20 -12.72
N PRO A 302 -4.57 5.16 -14.08
CA PRO A 302 -4.88 6.34 -14.88
C PRO A 302 -6.26 6.92 -14.57
N ILE A 303 -7.28 6.07 -14.40
CA ILE A 303 -8.64 6.50 -14.10
C ILE A 303 -8.68 7.21 -12.74
N MET A 304 -8.05 6.66 -11.71
CA MET A 304 -8.02 7.28 -10.39
C MET A 304 -7.22 8.58 -10.36
N ALA A 305 -6.09 8.63 -11.08
CA ALA A 305 -5.29 9.85 -11.20
C ALA A 305 -6.08 10.98 -11.87
N GLU A 306 -6.82 10.68 -12.95
CA GLU A 306 -7.73 11.65 -13.59
C GLU A 306 -8.81 12.15 -12.65
N ILE A 307 -9.39 11.28 -11.83
CA ILE A 307 -10.40 11.67 -10.83
C ILE A 307 -9.80 12.63 -9.82
N LEU A 308 -8.62 12.32 -9.27
CA LEU A 308 -7.92 13.19 -8.32
C LEU A 308 -7.58 14.56 -8.94
N MET A 309 -7.16 14.59 -10.21
CA MET A 309 -6.88 15.86 -10.92
C MET A 309 -8.12 16.73 -11.08
N ASN A 310 -9.30 16.13 -11.21
CA ASN A 310 -10.58 16.82 -11.37
C ASN A 310 -11.28 17.16 -10.04
N LEU A 311 -10.67 16.81 -8.90
CA LEU A 311 -11.16 17.24 -7.59
C LEU A 311 -11.12 18.76 -7.47
N LYS A 312 -12.03 19.33 -6.67
CA LYS A 312 -11.89 20.71 -6.22
C LYS A 312 -10.82 20.79 -5.14
N GLU A 313 -10.28 21.99 -4.91
CA GLU A 313 -9.26 22.21 -3.87
C GLU A 313 -9.75 21.76 -2.49
N GLU A 314 -11.02 22.02 -2.16
CA GLU A 314 -11.66 21.56 -0.92
C GLU A 314 -11.60 20.04 -0.73
N HIS A 315 -11.84 19.25 -1.79
CA HIS A 315 -11.75 17.78 -1.76
C HIS A 315 -10.32 17.26 -1.84
N ARG A 316 -9.40 18.00 -2.48
CA ARG A 316 -7.97 17.66 -2.48
C ARG A 316 -7.32 17.85 -1.12
N ASN A 317 -7.88 18.70 -0.27
CA ASN A 317 -7.41 18.89 1.09
C ASN A 317 -7.99 17.83 2.05
N HIS A 318 -9.08 17.16 1.66
CA HIS A 318 -9.74 16.16 2.47
C HIS A 318 -10.56 15.20 1.60
N LEU A 319 -10.10 13.95 1.51
CA LEU A 319 -10.83 12.84 0.92
C LEU A 319 -10.96 11.74 1.97
N GLU A 320 -12.18 11.44 2.38
CA GLU A 320 -12.51 10.36 3.33
C GLU A 320 -12.89 9.09 2.55
N GLY A 321 -12.36 7.94 2.95
CA GLY A 321 -12.75 6.65 2.37
C GLY A 321 -11.62 5.64 2.23
N PRO A 322 -11.82 4.57 1.44
CA PRO A 322 -13.07 4.25 0.74
C PRO A 322 -14.21 3.85 1.68
N ILE A 323 -15.44 4.29 1.37
CA ILE A 323 -16.69 3.90 2.02
C ILE A 323 -17.45 2.96 1.10
N PHE A 324 -17.63 1.72 1.56
CA PHE A 324 -18.31 0.68 0.79
C PHE A 324 -19.82 0.72 1.00
N LEU A 325 -20.58 0.73 -0.08
CA LEU A 325 -22.04 0.82 -0.06
C LEU A 325 -22.68 -0.30 -0.89
N SER A 326 -23.85 -0.77 -0.45
CA SER A 326 -24.72 -1.62 -1.27
C SER A 326 -25.24 -0.86 -2.49
N SER A 327 -25.69 -1.58 -3.52
CA SER A 327 -26.22 -1.00 -4.77
C SER A 327 -27.29 0.06 -4.54
N ASP A 328 -28.28 -0.24 -3.69
CA ASP A 328 -29.38 0.68 -3.41
C ASP A 328 -28.89 1.98 -2.77
N LYS A 329 -27.99 1.85 -1.79
CA LYS A 329 -27.42 3.01 -1.09
C LYS A 329 -26.49 3.79 -2.02
N PHE A 330 -25.67 3.11 -2.82
CA PHE A 330 -24.77 3.73 -3.79
C PHE A 330 -25.54 4.54 -4.84
N GLU A 331 -26.62 4.02 -5.42
CA GLU A 331 -27.45 4.77 -6.37
C GLU A 331 -28.19 5.94 -5.71
N SER A 332 -28.62 5.78 -4.44
CA SER A 332 -29.29 6.87 -3.72
C SER A 332 -28.37 8.09 -3.49
N MET A 333 -27.07 7.87 -3.30
CA MET A 333 -26.06 8.92 -3.08
C MET A 333 -25.71 9.70 -4.35
N ARG A 334 -26.14 9.24 -5.53
CA ARG A 334 -25.73 9.81 -6.82
C ARG A 334 -26.09 11.28 -7.00
N LYS A 335 -27.17 11.74 -6.38
CA LYS A 335 -27.60 13.16 -6.41
C LYS A 335 -26.69 14.07 -5.58
N GLU A 336 -26.02 13.50 -4.59
CA GLU A 336 -25.10 14.20 -3.66
C GLU A 336 -23.64 14.10 -4.13
N SER A 337 -23.42 13.42 -5.27
CA SER A 337 -22.11 13.15 -5.83
C SER A 337 -21.65 14.23 -6.79
N TYR A 338 -20.45 14.74 -6.52
CA TYR A 338 -19.71 15.67 -7.38
C TYR A 338 -19.08 14.94 -8.58
N ILE A 339 -18.46 13.79 -8.33
CA ILE A 339 -17.92 12.91 -9.39
C ILE A 339 -18.69 11.59 -9.35
N THR A 340 -19.05 11.08 -10.53
CA THR A 340 -19.61 9.74 -10.69
C THR A 340 -18.90 9.04 -11.84
N LYS A 341 -18.37 7.84 -11.59
CA LYS A 341 -17.85 6.94 -12.61
C LYS A 341 -18.61 5.63 -12.55
N LYS A 342 -18.90 5.08 -13.74
CA LYS A 342 -19.56 3.77 -13.91
C LYS A 342 -18.55 2.63 -14.05
N SER A 343 -17.31 2.96 -14.44
CA SER A 343 -16.21 2.02 -14.52
C SER A 343 -14.94 2.77 -14.07
N PRO A 344 -14.45 2.56 -12.83
CA PRO A 344 -15.06 1.71 -11.80
C PRO A 344 -16.33 2.34 -11.21
N ASN A 345 -17.16 1.56 -10.51
CA ASN A 345 -18.38 2.04 -9.83
C ASN A 345 -18.02 2.83 -8.57
N ILE A 346 -17.62 4.08 -8.76
CA ILE A 346 -17.23 4.99 -7.68
C ILE A 346 -17.93 6.34 -7.78
N GLN A 347 -18.13 6.96 -6.63
CA GLN A 347 -18.66 8.30 -6.51
C GLN A 347 -17.81 9.11 -5.53
N ILE A 348 -17.68 10.41 -5.77
CA ILE A 348 -17.13 11.34 -4.78
C ILE A 348 -18.22 12.34 -4.45
N THR A 349 -18.62 12.38 -3.19
CA THR A 349 -19.66 13.28 -2.69
C THR A 349 -19.18 14.73 -2.63
N ASN A 350 -20.13 15.67 -2.53
CA ASN A 350 -19.80 17.09 -2.35
C ASN A 350 -19.03 17.38 -1.04
N ASP A 351 -19.11 16.52 -0.03
CA ASP A 351 -18.35 16.62 1.23
C ASP A 351 -17.02 15.84 1.21
N GLY A 352 -16.59 15.32 0.05
CA GLY A 352 -15.27 14.70 -0.10
C GLY A 352 -15.20 13.25 0.40
N LYS A 353 -16.28 12.47 0.28
CA LYS A 353 -16.25 11.02 0.56
C LYS A 353 -16.12 10.22 -0.72
N LEU A 354 -15.14 9.32 -0.77
CA LEU A 354 -15.01 8.33 -1.84
C LEU A 354 -15.91 7.12 -1.53
N LEU A 355 -17.02 7.03 -2.25
CA LEU A 355 -17.97 5.92 -2.19
C LEU A 355 -17.63 4.88 -3.23
N VAL A 356 -17.72 3.61 -2.84
CA VAL A 356 -17.41 2.47 -3.70
C VAL A 356 -18.57 1.48 -3.63
N LEU A 357 -19.05 1.04 -4.79
CA LEU A 357 -20.08 0.01 -4.86
C LEU A 357 -19.50 -1.34 -4.44
N LEU A 358 -20.16 -2.01 -3.50
CA LEU A 358 -19.93 -3.42 -3.20
C LEU A 358 -20.54 -4.26 -4.33
N VAL A 359 -19.68 -5.00 -5.03
CA VAL A 359 -20.06 -5.88 -6.14
C VAL A 359 -20.28 -7.30 -5.63
#